data_AF-A0ABD5TKX3-F1
#
_entry.id   AF-A0ABD5TKX3-F1
#
_cell.length_a   1.000
_cell.length_b   1.000
_cell.length_c   1.000
_cell.angle_alpha   90.00
_cell.angle_beta   90.00
_cell.angle_gamma   90.00
#
_symmetry.space_group_name_H-M   'P 1'
#
loop_
_entity.id
_entity.type
_entity.pdbx_description
1 polymer ?
#
loop_
_entity_poly.entity_id
_entity_poly.type
_entity_poly.pdbx_seq_one_letter_code
_entity_poly.pdbx_strand_id
1 'polypeptide(L)'
;MALHRDPRERLDSIERELDRESIDPELRAEIEAELPDIYREYIALQSDKAFDQHLAKYVTNAYKERQQGKRKPLCTCSNPTCKLTNGKLPAKIRYNGDAILPQKSGRKRVLEYIHRHSGAEVLHEVLEAWDEREGTLHRDITRIHNQLLKDRQKELHEVPSQ
;
A
#
# COMPACT_ATOMS: atom_id res chain seq x y z
N MET A 1 -11.86 10.85 17.22
CA MET A 1 -11.11 10.70 15.96
C MET A 1 -9.72 10.19 16.32
N ALA A 2 -9.45 8.90 16.12
CA ALA A 2 -8.13 8.35 16.43
C ALA A 2 -7.13 8.90 15.41
N LEU A 3 -6.16 9.68 15.91
CA LEU A 3 -4.99 10.11 15.15
C LEU A 3 -4.34 8.84 14.57
N HIS A 4 -4.45 8.65 13.27
CA HIS A 4 -3.61 7.69 12.56
C HIS A 4 -2.17 8.19 12.71
N ARG A 5 -1.48 7.77 13.79
CA ARG A 5 -0.03 7.95 13.93
C ARG A 5 0.62 7.45 12.65
N ASP A 6 1.59 8.22 12.15
CA ASP A 6 2.36 7.89 10.96
C ASP A 6 2.89 6.44 11.10
N PRO A 7 2.73 5.57 10.09
CA PRO A 7 3.31 4.22 10.10
C PRO A 7 4.79 4.20 10.50
N ARG A 8 5.54 5.27 10.16
CA ARG A 8 6.92 5.46 10.58
C ARG A 8 7.08 5.56 12.09
N GLU A 9 6.28 6.40 12.75
CA GLU A 9 6.34 6.56 14.22
C GLU A 9 6.06 5.24 14.93
N ARG A 10 5.19 4.41 14.35
CA ARG A 10 4.88 3.09 14.90
C ARG A 10 6.02 2.09 14.69
N LEU A 11 6.66 2.10 13.52
CA LEU A 11 7.86 1.31 13.25
C LEU A 11 9.00 1.70 14.20
N ASP A 12 9.28 3.00 14.36
CA ASP A 12 10.27 3.49 15.31
C ASP A 12 9.93 3.07 16.76
N SER A 13 8.63 3.03 17.11
CA SER A 13 8.18 2.56 18.43
C SER A 13 8.35 1.05 18.61
N ILE A 14 8.17 0.26 17.55
CA ILE A 14 8.39 -1.19 17.57
C ILE A 14 9.87 -1.49 17.82
N GLU A 15 10.78 -0.82 17.11
CA GLU A 15 12.23 -0.99 17.29
C GLU A 15 12.66 -0.68 18.72
N ARG A 16 12.20 0.45 19.29
CA ARG A 16 12.52 0.82 20.67
C ARG A 16 12.02 -0.19 21.70
N GLU A 17 10.84 -0.78 21.46
CA GLU A 17 10.35 -1.83 22.36
C GLU A 17 11.20 -3.10 22.18
N LEU A 18 11.56 -3.50 20.95
CA LEU A 18 12.42 -4.66 20.65
C LEU A 18 13.83 -4.60 21.28
N ASP A 19 14.37 -3.40 21.46
CA ASP A 19 15.66 -3.19 22.13
C ASP A 19 15.63 -3.47 23.64
N ARG A 20 14.44 -3.70 24.23
CA ARG A 20 14.31 -4.03 25.66
C ARG A 20 14.70 -5.49 25.91
N GLU A 21 15.48 -5.72 26.97
CA GLU A 21 15.89 -7.07 27.38
C GLU A 21 14.73 -7.93 27.91
N SER A 22 13.62 -7.32 28.32
CA SER A 22 12.52 -7.99 29.02
C SER A 22 11.39 -8.52 28.13
N ILE A 23 11.54 -8.47 26.81
CA ILE A 23 10.54 -9.02 25.89
C ILE A 23 10.59 -10.54 25.89
N ASP A 24 9.42 -11.17 25.80
CA ASP A 24 9.31 -12.60 25.57
C ASP A 24 10.16 -13.05 24.35
N PRO A 25 11.10 -14.00 24.52
CA PRO A 25 12.02 -14.40 23.45
C PRO A 25 11.35 -15.00 22.23
N GLU A 26 10.21 -15.68 22.39
CA GLU A 26 9.46 -16.26 21.27
C GLU A 26 8.78 -15.16 20.47
N LEU A 27 8.15 -14.21 21.15
CA LEU A 27 7.55 -13.03 20.53
C LEU A 27 8.59 -12.18 19.80
N ARG A 28 9.77 -11.98 20.40
CA ARG A 28 10.89 -11.26 19.76
C ARG A 28 11.30 -11.93 18.46
N ALA A 29 11.48 -13.25 18.45
CA ALA A 29 11.87 -14.00 17.26
C ALA A 29 10.80 -13.94 16.16
N GLU A 30 9.52 -14.02 16.51
CA GLU A 30 8.40 -13.86 15.55
C GLU A 30 8.46 -12.48 14.89
N ILE A 31 8.58 -11.43 15.70
CA ILE A 31 8.60 -10.05 15.21
C ILE A 31 9.84 -9.78 14.35
N GLU A 32 11.04 -10.21 14.78
CA GLU A 32 12.28 -10.05 14.02
C GLU A 32 12.24 -10.78 12.67
N ALA A 33 11.46 -11.87 12.54
CA ALA A 33 11.25 -12.56 11.28
C ALA A 33 10.31 -11.79 10.33
N GLU A 34 9.28 -11.11 10.85
CA GLU A 34 8.28 -10.39 10.05
C GLU A 34 8.69 -8.95 9.69
N LEU A 35 9.44 -8.28 10.58
CA LEU A 35 9.83 -6.87 10.43
C LEU A 35 10.51 -6.54 9.09
N PRO A 36 11.44 -7.37 8.57
CA PRO A 36 12.13 -7.08 7.32
C PRO A 36 11.19 -6.95 6.12
N ASP A 37 10.14 -7.77 6.06
CA ASP A 37 9.17 -7.75 4.96
C ASP A 37 8.24 -6.52 5.07
N ILE A 38 7.83 -6.17 6.30
CA ILE A 38 7.07 -4.95 6.57
C ILE A 38 7.88 -3.70 6.20
N TYR A 39 9.17 -3.65 6.55
CA TYR A 39 10.05 -2.53 6.17
C TYR A 39 10.24 -2.44 4.67
N ARG A 40 10.47 -3.58 4.01
CA ARG A 40 10.59 -3.62 2.55
C ARG A 40 9.34 -3.08 1.88
N GLU A 41 8.17 -3.48 2.36
CA GLU A 41 6.89 -3.04 1.84
C GLU A 41 6.63 -1.55 2.12
N TYR A 42 6.92 -1.08 3.34
CA TYR A 42 6.84 0.33 3.70
C TYR A 42 7.72 1.21 2.81
N ILE A 43 9.01 0.85 2.64
CA ILE A 43 9.94 1.57 1.75
C ILE A 43 9.43 1.55 0.31
N ALA A 44 8.90 0.41 -0.14
CA ALA A 44 8.35 0.28 -1.48
C ALA A 44 7.14 1.20 -1.72
N LEU A 45 6.29 1.44 -0.70
CA LEU A 45 5.14 2.34 -0.80
C LEU A 45 5.50 3.83 -0.66
N GLN A 46 6.58 4.16 0.07
CA GLN A 46 7.04 5.54 0.28
C GLN A 46 7.67 6.20 -0.96
N SER A 47 8.07 5.43 -1.96
CA SER A 47 8.66 6.00 -3.18
C SER A 47 7.65 6.88 -3.93
N ASP A 48 8.07 8.08 -4.37
CA ASP A 48 7.25 9.01 -5.16
C ASP A 48 6.65 8.37 -6.43
N LYS A 49 7.28 7.30 -6.93
CA LYS A 49 6.87 6.56 -8.13
C LYS A 49 6.22 5.21 -7.82
N ALA A 50 6.03 4.85 -6.56
CA ALA A 50 5.53 3.55 -6.14
C ALA A 50 4.15 3.26 -6.76
N PHE A 51 3.24 4.22 -6.64
CA PHE A 51 1.91 4.11 -7.23
C PHE A 51 1.97 3.99 -8.76
N ASP A 52 2.80 4.80 -9.43
CA ASP A 52 2.93 4.78 -10.88
C ASP A 52 3.47 3.43 -11.39
N GLN A 53 4.45 2.86 -10.67
CA GLN A 53 4.99 1.52 -10.97
C GLN A 53 3.94 0.43 -10.75
N HIS A 54 3.21 0.50 -9.64
CA HIS A 54 2.12 -0.43 -9.34
C HIS A 54 1.04 -0.38 -10.42
N LEU A 55 0.58 0.82 -10.77
CA LEU A 55 -0.39 1.06 -11.84
C LEU A 55 0.06 0.46 -13.18
N ALA A 56 1.30 0.75 -13.60
CA ALA A 56 1.83 0.25 -14.87
C ALA A 56 1.91 -1.29 -14.88
N LYS A 57 2.39 -1.89 -13.79
CA LYS A 57 2.48 -3.35 -13.64
C LYS A 57 1.09 -3.99 -13.65
N TYR A 58 0.15 -3.44 -12.88
CA TYR A 58 -1.21 -3.95 -12.76
C TYR A 58 -1.94 -3.91 -14.11
N VAL A 59 -1.95 -2.77 -14.81
CA VAL A 59 -2.62 -2.65 -16.13
C VAL A 59 -1.98 -3.59 -17.16
N THR A 60 -0.65 -3.75 -17.13
CA THR A 60 0.05 -4.68 -18.02
C THR A 60 -0.36 -6.14 -17.76
N ASN A 61 -0.43 -6.54 -16.49
CA ASN A 61 -0.83 -7.89 -16.10
C ASN A 61 -2.31 -8.16 -16.43
N ALA A 62 -3.20 -7.22 -16.08
CA ALA A 62 -4.62 -7.30 -16.42
C ALA A 62 -4.84 -7.45 -17.94
N TYR A 63 -4.04 -6.74 -18.75
CA TYR A 63 -4.11 -6.88 -20.20
C TYR A 63 -3.67 -8.26 -20.68
N LYS A 64 -2.58 -8.81 -20.13
CA LYS A 64 -2.14 -10.19 -20.42
C LYS A 64 -3.21 -11.22 -20.04
N GLU A 65 -3.83 -11.08 -18.88
CA GLU A 65 -4.93 -11.95 -18.42
C GLU A 65 -6.13 -11.89 -19.36
N ARG A 66 -6.48 -10.68 -19.84
CA ARG A 66 -7.54 -10.50 -20.82
C ARG A 66 -7.20 -11.18 -22.16
N GLN A 67 -5.97 -11.06 -22.64
CA GLN A 67 -5.53 -11.74 -23.86
C GLN A 67 -5.61 -13.27 -23.74
N GLN A 68 -5.47 -13.80 -22.52
CA GLN A 68 -5.64 -15.22 -22.21
C GLN A 68 -7.11 -15.62 -21.98
N GLY A 69 -8.07 -14.70 -22.09
CA GLY A 69 -9.49 -14.96 -21.84
C GLY A 69 -9.84 -15.18 -20.35
N LYS A 70 -8.92 -14.92 -19.42
CA LYS A 70 -9.10 -15.14 -17.98
C LYS A 70 -9.77 -13.97 -17.26
N ARG A 71 -10.01 -12.86 -17.97
CA ARG A 71 -10.45 -11.60 -17.37
C ARG A 71 -11.43 -10.86 -18.27
N LYS A 72 -12.32 -10.11 -17.61
CA LYS A 72 -13.22 -9.11 -18.23
C LYS A 72 -12.43 -7.98 -18.94
N PRO A 73 -13.10 -7.16 -19.78
CA PRO A 73 -12.47 -6.01 -20.42
C PRO A 73 -11.86 -5.03 -19.40
N LEU A 74 -10.69 -4.48 -19.71
CA LEU A 74 -10.04 -3.45 -18.88
C LEU A 74 -10.80 -2.12 -18.87
N CYS A 75 -11.62 -1.90 -19.91
CA CYS A 75 -12.47 -0.74 -20.02
C CYS A 75 -13.74 -1.13 -20.79
N THR A 76 -14.88 -0.60 -20.35
CA THR A 76 -16.22 -0.87 -20.89
C THR A 76 -16.73 0.27 -21.79
N CYS A 77 -15.92 1.30 -22.04
CA CYS A 77 -16.32 2.40 -22.91
C CYS A 77 -16.55 1.94 -24.36
N SER A 78 -17.43 2.65 -25.08
CA SER A 78 -17.75 2.36 -26.47
C SER A 78 -16.65 2.73 -27.47
N ASN A 79 -15.55 3.37 -27.03
CA ASN A 79 -14.48 3.80 -27.92
C ASN A 79 -13.50 2.65 -28.24
N PRO A 80 -13.42 2.14 -29.48
CA PRO A 80 -12.52 1.05 -29.84
C PRO A 80 -11.04 1.44 -29.77
N THR A 81 -10.73 2.74 -29.85
CA THR A 81 -9.35 3.26 -29.76
C THR A 81 -8.92 3.58 -28.33
N CYS A 82 -9.74 3.24 -27.33
CA CYS A 82 -9.43 3.50 -25.93
C CYS A 82 -8.11 2.85 -25.53
N LYS A 83 -7.21 3.66 -24.92
CA LYS A 83 -5.87 3.20 -24.55
C LYS A 83 -5.94 2.08 -23.50
N LEU A 84 -6.85 2.18 -22.53
CA LEU A 84 -7.04 1.17 -21.48
C LEU A 84 -7.50 -0.18 -22.05
N THR A 85 -8.43 -0.16 -23.01
CA THR A 85 -8.85 -1.38 -23.73
C THR A 85 -7.67 -2.08 -24.40
N ASN A 86 -6.67 -1.31 -24.83
CA ASN A 86 -5.45 -1.82 -25.47
C ASN A 86 -4.28 -2.03 -24.49
N GLY A 87 -4.54 -2.06 -23.17
CA GLY A 87 -3.51 -2.27 -22.14
C GLY A 87 -2.52 -1.12 -21.98
N LYS A 88 -2.83 0.06 -22.50
CA LYS A 88 -1.96 1.24 -22.47
C LYS A 88 -2.51 2.29 -21.51
N LEU A 89 -1.61 2.93 -20.76
CA LEU A 89 -1.97 4.06 -19.92
C LEU A 89 -2.16 5.35 -20.76
N PRO A 90 -3.30 6.06 -20.62
CA PRO A 90 -3.51 7.37 -21.21
C PRO A 90 -2.41 8.37 -20.85
N ALA A 91 -2.08 9.28 -21.78
CA ALA A 91 -1.02 10.29 -21.57
C ALA A 91 -1.27 11.15 -20.31
N LYS A 92 -2.54 11.49 -20.03
CA LYS A 92 -2.96 12.24 -18.84
C LYS A 92 -2.63 11.53 -17.52
N ILE A 93 -2.47 10.21 -17.53
CA ILE A 93 -2.08 9.43 -16.36
C ILE A 93 -0.56 9.22 -16.33
N ARG A 94 0.09 9.04 -17.50
CA ARG A 94 1.55 8.83 -17.57
C ARG A 94 2.34 10.09 -17.20
N TYR A 95 1.88 11.24 -17.63
CA TYR A 95 2.67 12.48 -17.58
C TYR A 95 2.40 13.28 -16.31
N ASN A 96 3.46 13.64 -15.57
CA ASN A 96 3.37 14.28 -14.24
C ASN A 96 3.44 15.82 -14.29
N GLY A 97 3.03 16.42 -15.41
CA GLY A 97 3.25 17.85 -15.65
C GLY A 97 4.70 18.16 -16.01
N ASP A 98 4.92 19.39 -16.50
CA ASP A 98 6.25 19.98 -16.67
C ASP A 98 6.70 20.63 -15.35
N ALA A 99 8.00 20.94 -15.23
CA ALA A 99 8.62 21.59 -14.06
C ALA A 99 7.94 22.90 -13.58
N ILE A 100 7.01 23.45 -14.37
CA ILE A 100 6.32 24.71 -14.17
C ILE A 100 4.96 24.53 -13.46
N LEU A 101 4.36 23.34 -13.48
CA LEU A 101 3.06 23.07 -12.84
C LEU A 101 3.21 22.11 -11.64
N PRO A 102 2.36 22.24 -10.61
CA PRO A 102 2.42 21.34 -9.46
C PRO A 102 2.22 19.89 -9.92
N GLN A 103 3.22 19.06 -9.65
CA GLN A 103 3.17 17.62 -9.95
C GLN A 103 2.02 16.99 -9.17
N LYS A 104 1.08 16.36 -9.87
CA LYS A 104 -0.05 15.67 -9.25
C LYS A 104 0.38 14.26 -8.91
N SER A 105 0.07 13.79 -7.70
CA SER A 105 0.29 12.38 -7.35
C SER A 105 -0.37 11.46 -8.38
N GLY A 106 0.24 10.30 -8.64
CA GLY A 106 -0.29 9.28 -9.55
C GLY A 106 -1.75 8.94 -9.24
N ARG A 107 -2.08 8.76 -7.96
CA ARG A 107 -3.43 8.50 -7.46
C ARG A 107 -4.42 9.58 -7.88
N LYS A 108 -4.07 10.86 -7.72
CA LYS A 108 -4.94 11.99 -8.12
C LYS A 108 -5.18 12.02 -9.63
N ARG A 109 -4.15 11.73 -10.43
CA ARG A 109 -4.28 11.66 -11.91
C ARG A 109 -5.24 10.53 -12.33
N VAL A 110 -5.17 9.38 -11.66
CA VAL A 110 -6.08 8.26 -11.91
C VAL A 110 -7.52 8.62 -11.54
N LEU A 111 -7.75 9.19 -10.35
CA LEU A 111 -9.08 9.62 -9.90
C LEU A 111 -9.71 10.65 -10.86
N GLU A 112 -8.94 11.66 -11.28
CA GLU A 112 -9.42 12.66 -12.25
C GLU A 112 -9.77 12.05 -13.61
N TYR A 113 -9.03 11.03 -14.04
CA TYR A 113 -9.31 10.33 -15.28
C TYR A 113 -10.60 9.50 -15.19
N ILE A 114 -10.74 8.71 -14.12
CA ILE A 114 -11.94 7.91 -13.85
C ILE A 114 -13.19 8.79 -13.86
N HIS A 115 -13.14 9.95 -13.20
CA HIS A 115 -14.27 10.87 -13.14
C HIS A 115 -14.75 11.33 -14.53
N ARG A 116 -13.85 11.38 -15.52
CA ARG A 116 -14.17 11.76 -16.92
C ARG A 116 -14.37 10.55 -17.84
N HIS A 117 -14.11 9.34 -17.35
CA HIS A 117 -14.14 8.11 -18.13
C HIS A 117 -14.67 6.96 -17.26
N SER A 118 -15.98 6.94 -17.06
CA SER A 118 -16.68 6.03 -16.14
C SER A 118 -16.54 4.53 -16.46
N GLY A 119 -16.07 4.17 -17.66
CA GLY A 119 -15.83 2.78 -18.05
C GLY A 119 -14.42 2.27 -17.71
N ALA A 120 -13.61 3.03 -16.97
CA ALA A 120 -12.21 2.69 -16.67
C ALA A 120 -12.05 1.63 -15.56
N GLU A 121 -12.72 0.48 -15.68
CA GLU A 121 -12.76 -0.58 -14.65
C GLU A 121 -11.38 -0.92 -14.08
N VAL A 122 -10.38 -1.16 -14.95
CA VAL A 122 -9.02 -1.52 -14.51
C VAL A 122 -8.39 -0.46 -13.60
N LEU A 123 -8.75 0.82 -13.75
CA LEU A 123 -8.21 1.88 -12.92
C LEU A 123 -8.87 1.94 -11.53
N HIS A 124 -10.14 1.56 -11.42
CA HIS A 124 -10.78 1.36 -10.11
C HIS A 124 -10.11 0.21 -9.37
N GLU A 125 -9.91 -0.91 -10.04
CA GLU A 125 -9.26 -2.08 -9.44
C GLU A 125 -7.82 -1.79 -8.99
N VAL A 126 -7.08 -0.96 -9.73
CA VAL A 126 -5.75 -0.49 -9.31
C VAL A 126 -5.81 0.32 -8.01
N LEU A 127 -6.81 1.21 -7.88
CA LEU A 127 -6.97 2.00 -6.67
C LEU A 127 -7.33 1.12 -5.47
N GLU A 128 -8.24 0.17 -5.66
CA GLU A 128 -8.63 -0.80 -4.64
C GLU A 128 -7.46 -1.68 -4.22
N ALA A 129 -6.69 -2.23 -5.18
CA ALA A 129 -5.52 -3.03 -4.90
C ALA A 129 -4.40 -2.24 -4.19
N TRP A 130 -4.28 -0.95 -4.50
CA TRP A 130 -3.35 -0.06 -3.80
C TRP A 130 -3.80 0.20 -2.36
N ASP A 131 -5.09 0.49 -2.15
CA ASP A 131 -5.67 0.71 -0.83
C ASP A 131 -5.60 -0.53 0.05
N GLU A 132 -5.82 -1.72 -0.53
CA GLU A 132 -5.66 -3.00 0.17
C GLU A 132 -4.21 -3.22 0.61
N ARG A 133 -3.25 -2.86 -0.25
CA ARG A 133 -1.82 -2.97 0.03
C ARG A 133 -1.39 -2.03 1.16
N GLU A 134 -1.77 -0.75 1.09
CA GLU A 134 -1.56 0.22 2.18
C GLU A 134 -2.24 -0.23 3.49
N GLY A 135 -3.49 -0.68 3.38
CA GLY A 135 -4.28 -1.16 4.52
C GLY A 135 -3.68 -2.39 5.19
N THR A 136 -3.13 -3.33 4.42
CA THR A 136 -2.45 -4.52 4.94
C THR A 136 -1.20 -4.13 5.72
N LEU A 137 -0.35 -3.29 5.13
CA LEU A 137 0.83 -2.77 5.83
C LEU A 137 0.47 -2.09 7.15
N HIS A 138 -0.55 -1.22 7.15
CA HIS A 138 -1.01 -0.55 8.37
C HIS A 138 -1.51 -1.53 9.42
N ARG A 139 -2.24 -2.59 9.01
CA ARG A 139 -2.72 -3.63 9.92
C ARG A 139 -1.56 -4.42 10.52
N ASP A 140 -0.56 -4.78 9.73
CA ASP A 140 0.60 -5.54 10.19
C ASP A 140 1.41 -4.75 11.21
N ILE A 141 1.74 -3.49 10.91
CA ILE A 141 2.41 -2.57 11.85
C ILE A 141 1.59 -2.42 13.15
N THR A 142 0.26 -2.28 13.03
CA THR A 142 -0.62 -2.14 14.20
C THR A 142 -0.65 -3.42 15.04
N ARG A 143 -0.70 -4.58 14.39
CA ARG A 143 -0.72 -5.89 15.05
C ARG A 143 0.54 -6.08 15.88
N ILE A 144 1.72 -5.89 15.29
CA ILE A 144 3.02 -6.04 15.96
C ILE A 144 3.14 -5.08 17.14
N HIS A 145 2.84 -3.80 16.92
CA HIS A 145 2.87 -2.81 18.00
C HIS A 145 1.92 -3.19 19.16
N ASN A 146 0.73 -3.69 18.86
CA ASN A 146 -0.21 -4.13 19.90
C ASN A 146 0.24 -5.42 20.61
N GLN A 147 0.94 -6.34 19.92
CA GLN A 147 1.52 -7.52 20.55
C GLN A 147 2.58 -7.11 21.60
N LEU A 148 3.49 -6.21 21.24
CA LEU A 148 4.51 -5.66 22.15
C LEU A 148 3.89 -4.92 23.35
N LEU A 149 2.84 -4.12 23.13
CA LEU A 149 2.15 -3.45 24.23
C LEU A 149 1.47 -4.42 25.20
N LYS A 150 0.91 -5.53 24.69
CA LYS A 150 0.31 -6.56 25.53
C LYS A 150 1.37 -7.31 26.34
N ASP A 151 2.50 -7.60 25.74
CA ASP A 151 3.64 -8.23 26.42
C ASP A 151 4.12 -7.36 27.60
N ARG A 152 4.34 -6.07 27.33
CA ARG A 152 4.67 -5.08 28.37
C ARG A 152 3.62 -4.98 29.48
N GLN A 153 2.33 -5.12 29.17
CA GLN A 153 1.29 -5.12 30.20
C GLN A 153 1.34 -6.36 31.09
N LYS A 154 1.67 -7.54 30.55
CA LYS A 154 1.86 -8.77 31.34
C LYS A 154 3.02 -8.61 32.31
N GLU A 155 4.15 -8.11 31.83
CA GLU A 155 5.33 -7.81 32.65
C GLU A 155 4.95 -6.91 33.84
N LEU A 156 4.23 -5.81 33.61
CA LEU A 156 3.80 -4.89 34.66
C LEU A 156 2.79 -5.47 35.66
N HIS A 157 2.01 -6.48 35.28
CA HIS A 157 1.08 -7.17 36.18
C HIS A 157 1.72 -8.31 36.96
N GLU A 158 2.84 -8.84 36.48
CA GLU A 158 3.59 -9.92 37.13
C GLU A 158 4.62 -9.41 38.16
N VAL A 159 4.89 -8.09 38.23
CA VAL A 159 5.69 -7.50 39.31
C VAL A 159 4.84 -7.45 40.59
N PRO A 160 5.13 -8.27 41.63
CA PRO A 160 4.44 -8.18 42.91
C PRO A 160 4.85 -6.87 43.55
N SER A 161 3.86 -6.08 44.01
CA SER A 161 4.11 -4.94 44.88
C SER A 161 4.77 -5.45 46.15
N GLN A 162 6.09 -5.29 46.27
CA GLN A 162 6.81 -5.44 47.54
C GLN A 162 6.66 -4.20 48.38
#